data_AF-A0A363MVA6-F1
#
_entry.id   AF-A0A363MVA6-F1
#
_cell.length_a   1.000
_cell.length_b   1.000
_cell.length_c   1.000
_cell.angle_alpha   90.00
_cell.angle_beta   90.00
_cell.angle_gamma   90.00
#
_symmetry.space_group_name_H-M   'P 1'
#
loop_
_entity.id
_entity.type
_entity.pdbx_description
1 polymer ?
#
loop_
_entity_poly.entity_id
_entity_poly.type
_entity_poly.pdbx_seq_one_letter_code
_entity_poly.pdbx_strand_id
1 'polypeptide(L)'
;KHSFIKKEIPRLYDLIGTKYIRQNKLEHALSYFEKNDNKSYKEINYSDCLWEKENCDNRLKDPFLVLKYTPEFVVQKKIFRFDKYAITQKLILYLKQASSPEEKNKDYYNFLVANCYYNMSIYGSLWQMRRYGQGETTDIRDFPIEDNNEYYECNLAKKYYKQAYKNAKTAKFKALCLTMMARCEANKLAHKYPDDYNKPKKNYETFLWNKNRYYKDLELNYEYDYDRLAFGCNAFEDYFKARR
;
A
#
# COMPACT_ATOMS: atom_id res chain seq x y z
N LYS A 1 14.47 -31.83 25.12
CA LYS A 1 13.11 -31.21 25.27
C LYS A 1 13.05 -29.73 24.85
N HIS A 2 14.10 -28.91 24.96
CA HIS A 2 14.05 -27.46 24.60
C HIS A 2 14.43 -27.09 23.15
N SER A 3 14.83 -28.05 22.29
CA SER A 3 15.27 -27.75 20.92
C SER A 3 14.14 -27.26 20.00
N PHE A 4 12.90 -27.69 20.25
CA PHE A 4 11.73 -27.24 19.50
C PHE A 4 11.42 -25.76 19.74
N ILE A 5 11.49 -25.29 20.99
CA ILE A 5 11.24 -23.88 21.34
C ILE A 5 12.23 -22.95 20.62
N LYS A 6 13.51 -23.36 20.50
CA LYS A 6 14.52 -22.57 19.78
C LYS A 6 14.17 -22.38 18.30
N LYS A 7 13.45 -23.34 17.68
CA LYS A 7 13.00 -23.23 16.28
C LYS A 7 11.81 -22.27 16.10
N GLU A 8 11.04 -22.00 17.15
CA GLU A 8 9.90 -21.08 17.10
C GLU A 8 10.27 -19.62 17.44
N ILE A 9 11.48 -19.36 17.94
CA ILE A 9 11.94 -18.00 18.28
C ILE A 9 11.80 -17.03 17.10
N PRO A 10 12.23 -17.36 15.86
CA PRO A 10 12.09 -16.45 14.73
C PRO A 10 10.62 -16.11 14.41
N ARG A 11 9.73 -17.11 14.56
CA ARG A 11 8.29 -16.92 14.38
C ARG A 11 7.71 -15.99 15.45
N LEU A 12 8.16 -16.12 16.70
CA LEU A 12 7.75 -15.22 17.79
C LEU A 12 8.15 -13.77 17.48
N TYR A 13 9.39 -13.54 17.01
CA TYR A 13 9.84 -12.20 16.63
C TYR A 13 9.05 -11.64 15.44
N ASP A 14 8.75 -12.45 14.43
CA ASP A 14 7.91 -12.04 13.31
C ASP A 14 6.48 -11.65 13.76
N LEU A 15 5.87 -12.42 14.67
CA LEU A 15 4.56 -12.14 15.24
C LEU A 15 4.53 -10.83 16.03
N ILE A 16 5.53 -10.61 16.89
CA ILE A 16 5.65 -9.38 17.68
C ILE A 16 5.93 -8.18 16.77
N GLY A 17 6.83 -8.31 15.80
CA GLY A 17 7.11 -7.26 14.82
C GLY A 17 5.85 -6.88 14.04
N THR A 18 5.07 -7.87 13.59
CA THR A 18 3.81 -7.65 12.89
C THR A 18 2.77 -6.95 13.77
N LYS A 19 2.68 -7.29 15.06
CA LYS A 19 1.85 -6.53 16.02
C LYS A 19 2.25 -5.06 16.04
N TYR A 20 3.55 -4.75 16.09
CA TYR A 20 3.99 -3.35 16.05
C TYR A 20 3.72 -2.65 14.71
N ILE A 21 3.74 -3.37 13.58
CA ILE A 21 3.26 -2.82 12.29
C ILE A 21 1.78 -2.44 12.36
N ARG A 22 0.93 -3.27 12.98
CA ARG A 22 -0.50 -2.96 13.18
C ARG A 22 -0.69 -1.66 13.95
N GLN A 23 0.09 -1.48 15.02
CA GLN A 23 0.13 -0.24 15.83
C GLN A 23 0.86 0.93 15.16
N ASN A 24 1.41 0.74 13.96
CA ASN A 24 2.28 1.70 13.27
C ASN A 24 3.51 2.15 14.09
N LYS A 25 4.00 1.30 15.00
CA LYS A 25 5.21 1.52 15.82
C LYS A 25 6.43 0.94 15.11
N LEU A 26 6.81 1.56 14.00
CA LEU A 26 7.77 0.99 13.04
C LEU A 26 9.16 0.70 13.63
N GLU A 27 9.71 1.59 14.46
CA GLU A 27 11.02 1.38 15.08
C GLU A 27 11.00 0.16 16.03
N HIS A 28 9.89 -0.07 16.73
CA HIS A 28 9.72 -1.27 17.55
C HIS A 28 9.61 -2.50 16.65
N ALA A 29 8.81 -2.44 15.58
CA ALA A 29 8.68 -3.54 14.62
C ALA A 29 10.05 -3.93 14.03
N LEU A 30 10.83 -2.95 13.61
CA LEU A 30 12.18 -3.13 13.07
C LEU A 30 13.09 -3.86 14.06
N SER A 31 13.08 -3.45 15.33
CA SER A 31 13.91 -4.06 16.38
C SER A 31 13.62 -5.55 16.62
N TYR A 32 12.40 -6.01 16.31
CA TYR A 32 12.04 -7.42 16.38
C TYR A 32 12.35 -8.15 15.08
N PHE A 33 12.06 -7.57 13.92
CA PHE A 33 12.42 -8.18 12.64
C PHE A 33 13.94 -8.33 12.48
N GLU A 34 14.74 -7.44 13.07
CA GLU A 34 16.19 -7.53 13.09
C GLU A 34 16.72 -8.76 13.85
N LYS A 35 15.94 -9.34 14.77
CA LYS A 35 16.36 -10.52 15.52
C LYS A 35 16.19 -11.83 14.75
N ASN A 36 15.61 -11.77 13.54
CA ASN A 36 15.55 -12.90 12.63
C ASN A 36 16.86 -12.99 11.82
N ASP A 37 17.36 -14.20 11.62
CA ASP A 37 18.62 -14.44 10.87
C ASP A 37 18.50 -14.07 9.39
N ASN A 38 17.29 -14.06 8.84
CA ASN A 38 17.04 -13.72 7.45
C ASN A 38 16.82 -12.19 7.32
N LYS A 39 17.93 -11.46 7.15
CA LYS A 39 17.98 -10.02 6.85
C LYS A 39 18.33 -9.85 5.37
N SER A 40 17.39 -10.08 4.48
CA SER A 40 17.67 -10.05 3.04
C SER A 40 16.83 -9.02 2.30
N TYR A 41 17.49 -7.95 1.86
CA TYR A 41 17.19 -7.31 0.60
C TYR A 41 18.05 -8.01 -0.46
N LYS A 42 17.43 -8.83 -1.31
CA LYS A 42 18.16 -9.51 -2.39
C LYS A 42 17.45 -9.25 -3.71
N GLU A 43 18.20 -8.68 -4.64
CA GLU A 43 17.86 -8.77 -6.06
C GLU A 43 17.88 -10.26 -6.42
N ILE A 44 16.82 -10.74 -7.08
CA ILE A 44 16.70 -12.14 -7.50
C ILE A 44 16.43 -12.20 -9.00
N ASN A 45 16.77 -13.33 -9.62
CA ASN A 45 16.46 -13.53 -11.03
C ASN A 45 15.00 -13.97 -11.20
N TYR A 46 14.40 -13.66 -12.36
CA TYR A 46 13.04 -14.11 -12.68
C TYR A 46 12.90 -15.64 -12.60
N SER A 47 13.95 -16.37 -12.99
CA SER A 47 14.04 -17.83 -12.87
C SER A 47 13.89 -18.32 -11.44
N ASP A 48 14.42 -17.60 -10.45
CA ASP A 48 14.33 -17.98 -9.03
C ASP A 48 12.89 -17.89 -8.50
N CYS A 49 12.03 -17.12 -9.19
CA CYS A 49 10.64 -16.98 -8.83
C CYS A 49 9.73 -18.09 -9.37
N LEU A 50 9.99 -18.58 -10.59
CA LEU A 50 9.19 -19.61 -11.25
C LEU A 50 9.06 -20.89 -10.40
N TRP A 51 10.07 -21.19 -9.57
CA TRP A 51 10.10 -22.36 -8.70
C TRP A 51 9.36 -22.16 -7.36
N GLU A 52 9.11 -20.93 -6.89
CA GLU A 52 8.58 -20.66 -5.54
C GLU A 52 7.06 -20.37 -5.47
N LYS A 53 6.32 -20.12 -6.57
CA LYS A 53 4.82 -20.20 -6.74
C LYS A 53 4.29 -19.36 -7.93
N GLU A 54 3.07 -19.66 -8.39
CA GLU A 54 2.27 -19.05 -9.48
C GLU A 54 2.08 -17.52 -9.50
N ASN A 55 2.64 -16.72 -8.58
CA ASN A 55 2.33 -15.28 -8.48
C ASN A 55 3.58 -14.40 -8.28
N CYS A 56 4.52 -14.54 -9.21
CA CYS A 56 5.77 -13.78 -9.26
C CYS A 56 5.58 -12.26 -9.48
N ASP A 57 4.51 -11.85 -10.17
CA ASP A 57 4.48 -10.52 -10.77
C ASP A 57 4.39 -9.36 -9.78
N ASN A 58 3.77 -9.51 -8.61
CA ASN A 58 3.53 -8.36 -7.70
C ASN A 58 4.30 -8.42 -6.39
N ARG A 59 4.76 -9.60 -5.95
CA ARG A 59 5.49 -9.76 -4.66
C ARG A 59 6.96 -9.42 -4.77
N LEU A 60 7.48 -9.38 -5.99
CA LEU A 60 8.88 -9.15 -6.25
C LEU A 60 9.18 -7.78 -6.87
N LYS A 61 8.14 -6.96 -7.03
CA LYS A 61 8.29 -5.56 -7.44
C LYS A 61 8.38 -4.70 -6.19
N ASP A 62 9.13 -3.60 -6.28
CA ASP A 62 9.27 -2.64 -5.20
C ASP A 62 7.90 -2.12 -4.76
N PRO A 63 7.43 -2.44 -3.55
CA PRO A 63 6.08 -2.12 -3.06
C PRO A 63 5.89 -0.62 -2.82
N PHE A 64 6.95 0.16 -2.96
CA PHE A 64 6.90 1.62 -2.92
C PHE A 64 6.60 2.21 -4.32
N LEU A 65 6.83 1.45 -5.39
CA LEU A 65 6.74 1.91 -6.79
C LEU A 65 5.63 1.23 -7.60
N VAL A 66 5.05 0.14 -7.11
CA VAL A 66 4.02 -0.63 -7.82
C VAL A 66 2.85 -0.92 -6.89
N LEU A 67 1.63 -0.88 -7.43
CA LEU A 67 0.41 -1.27 -6.76
C LEU A 67 -0.23 -2.44 -7.48
N LYS A 68 -0.92 -3.29 -6.73
CA LYS A 68 -1.68 -4.42 -7.29
C LYS A 68 -2.70 -3.92 -8.33
N TYR A 69 -2.82 -4.63 -9.46
CA TYR A 69 -3.74 -4.33 -10.57
C TYR A 69 -3.64 -2.91 -11.15
N THR A 70 -2.48 -2.27 -10.99
CA THR A 70 -2.18 -0.95 -11.55
C THR A 70 -0.89 -1.09 -12.37
N PRO A 71 -0.80 -0.52 -13.59
CA PRO A 71 0.45 -0.38 -14.31
C PRO A 71 1.53 0.27 -13.43
N GLU A 72 2.79 -0.07 -13.68
CA GLU A 72 3.89 0.43 -12.87
C GLU A 72 4.00 1.95 -13.00
N PHE A 73 4.19 2.67 -11.88
CA PHE A 73 4.48 4.11 -11.93
C PHE A 73 5.86 4.40 -12.55
N VAL A 74 6.77 3.42 -12.41
CA VAL A 74 8.13 3.43 -12.92
C VAL A 74 8.47 2.00 -13.33
N VAL A 75 8.91 1.82 -14.58
CA VAL A 75 9.37 0.52 -15.10
C VAL A 75 10.49 -0.03 -14.21
N GLN A 76 10.24 -1.16 -13.57
CA GLN A 76 11.24 -1.85 -12.76
C GLN A 76 12.03 -2.85 -13.60
N LYS A 77 13.29 -2.52 -13.88
CA LYS A 77 14.20 -3.44 -14.59
C LYS A 77 14.71 -4.60 -13.73
N LYS A 78 14.48 -4.52 -12.42
CA LYS A 78 15.04 -5.42 -11.40
C LYS A 78 13.93 -5.98 -10.54
N ILE A 79 14.14 -7.20 -10.06
CA ILE A 79 13.22 -7.98 -9.26
C ILE A 79 13.82 -8.13 -7.86
N PHE A 80 13.01 -7.95 -6.83
CA PHE A 80 13.47 -7.85 -5.44
C PHE A 80 12.66 -8.75 -4.52
N ARG A 81 13.34 -9.58 -3.73
CA ARG A 81 12.72 -10.26 -2.59
C ARG A 81 12.83 -9.34 -1.38
N PHE A 82 11.68 -8.92 -0.86
CA PHE A 82 11.61 -8.13 0.36
C PHE A 82 11.12 -8.99 1.54
N ASP A 83 11.85 -8.92 2.65
CA ASP A 83 11.33 -9.35 3.94
C ASP A 83 10.72 -8.15 4.71
N LYS A 84 10.05 -8.45 5.82
CA LYS A 84 9.41 -7.43 6.66
C LYS A 84 10.44 -6.45 7.25
N TYR A 85 11.68 -6.89 7.50
CA TYR A 85 12.76 -6.03 7.99
C TYR A 85 13.08 -4.94 6.96
N ALA A 86 13.38 -5.33 5.72
CA ALA A 86 13.76 -4.43 4.65
C ALA A 86 12.64 -3.42 4.31
N ILE A 87 11.38 -3.87 4.25
CA ILE A 87 10.22 -2.99 4.02
C ILE A 87 10.10 -1.97 5.15
N THR A 88 10.18 -2.43 6.40
CA THR A 88 10.04 -1.57 7.58
C THR A 88 11.17 -0.55 7.65
N GLN A 89 12.42 -0.96 7.41
CA GLN A 89 13.58 -0.09 7.41
C GLN A 89 13.46 1.00 6.32
N LYS A 90 13.10 0.61 5.10
CA LYS A 90 12.92 1.54 3.97
C LYS A 90 11.75 2.49 4.21
N LEU A 91 10.66 2.01 4.80
CA LEU A 91 9.51 2.84 5.18
C LEU A 91 9.91 3.91 6.21
N ILE A 92 10.66 3.53 7.25
CA ILE A 92 11.20 4.47 8.24
C ILE A 92 12.09 5.52 7.58
N LEU A 93 12.99 5.11 6.68
CA LEU A 93 13.86 6.02 5.94
C LEU A 93 13.04 7.03 5.13
N TYR A 94 12.05 6.58 4.35
CA TYR A 94 11.22 7.47 3.54
C TYR A 94 10.31 8.36 4.37
N LEU A 95 9.85 7.91 5.53
CA LEU A 95 9.14 8.77 6.48
C LEU A 95 10.03 9.90 7.00
N LYS A 96 11.29 9.60 7.33
CA LYS A 96 12.28 10.62 7.73
C LYS A 96 12.47 11.65 6.60
N GLN A 97 12.70 11.20 5.37
CA GLN A 97 12.83 12.08 4.19
C GLN A 97 11.55 12.92 3.95
N ALA A 98 10.37 12.30 4.00
CA ALA A 98 9.09 12.98 3.79
C ALA A 98 8.79 14.07 4.84
N SER A 99 9.38 13.95 6.04
CA SER A 99 9.20 14.89 7.16
C SER A 99 10.31 15.94 7.29
N SER A 100 11.48 15.71 6.69
CA SER A 100 12.63 16.62 6.78
C SER A 100 12.30 17.98 6.14
N PRO A 101 12.48 19.11 6.86
CA PRO A 101 12.29 20.44 6.30
C PRO A 101 13.11 20.71 5.03
N GLU A 102 14.31 20.16 4.95
CA GLU A 102 15.32 20.36 3.90
C GLU A 102 15.05 19.55 2.63
N GLU A 103 14.24 18.49 2.70
CA GLU A 103 13.94 17.64 1.56
C GLU A 103 13.12 18.39 0.49
N LYS A 104 13.64 18.43 -0.74
CA LYS A 104 13.03 19.12 -1.88
C LYS A 104 11.97 18.27 -2.61
N ASN A 105 11.99 16.96 -2.41
CA ASN A 105 11.11 15.96 -3.04
C ASN A 105 10.13 15.35 -2.02
N LYS A 106 9.62 16.16 -1.08
CA LYS A 106 8.62 15.72 -0.09
C LYS A 106 7.41 15.05 -0.75
N ASP A 107 6.96 15.58 -1.87
CA ASP A 107 5.87 15.05 -2.67
C ASP A 107 6.13 13.59 -3.09
N TYR A 108 7.33 13.31 -3.61
CA TYR A 108 7.76 11.98 -4.00
C TYR A 108 7.82 11.01 -2.81
N TYR A 109 8.49 11.36 -1.72
CA TYR A 109 8.62 10.46 -0.57
C TYR A 109 7.28 10.21 0.12
N ASN A 110 6.42 11.21 0.23
CA ASN A 110 5.05 11.01 0.74
C ASN A 110 4.27 10.05 -0.18
N PHE A 111 4.42 10.14 -1.50
CA PHE A 111 3.77 9.23 -2.43
C PHE A 111 4.27 7.78 -2.29
N LEU A 112 5.59 7.58 -2.16
CA LEU A 112 6.17 6.25 -1.95
C LEU A 112 5.72 5.63 -0.62
N VAL A 113 5.73 6.42 0.45
CA VAL A 113 5.22 6.00 1.76
C VAL A 113 3.74 5.60 1.66
N ALA A 114 2.94 6.39 0.93
CA ALA A 114 1.53 6.09 0.72
C ALA A 114 1.31 4.76 -0.05
N ASN A 115 2.08 4.53 -1.12
CA ASN A 115 2.04 3.28 -1.88
C ASN A 115 2.35 2.07 -0.99
N CYS A 116 3.37 2.18 -0.14
CA CYS A 116 3.75 1.10 0.77
C CYS A 116 2.62 0.78 1.75
N TYR A 117 2.02 1.79 2.40
CA TYR A 117 0.87 1.58 3.28
C TYR A 117 -0.34 1.01 2.54
N TYR A 118 -0.61 1.48 1.32
CA TYR A 118 -1.68 0.92 0.49
C TYR A 118 -1.42 -0.57 0.22
N ASN A 119 -0.19 -0.93 -0.11
CA ASN A 119 0.18 -2.32 -0.34
C ASN A 119 0.05 -3.21 0.90
N MET A 120 0.10 -2.65 2.12
CA MET A 120 -0.14 -3.38 3.36
C MET A 120 -1.63 -3.64 3.65
N SER A 121 -2.54 -3.01 2.92
CA SER A 121 -3.98 -3.24 3.02
C SER A 121 -4.42 -4.53 2.32
N ILE A 122 -5.69 -4.91 2.47
CA ILE A 122 -6.26 -6.06 1.73
C ILE A 122 -6.22 -5.90 0.21
N TYR A 123 -6.18 -4.67 -0.28
CA TYR A 123 -6.15 -4.35 -1.72
C TYR A 123 -4.74 -4.45 -2.31
N GLY A 124 -3.73 -4.61 -1.44
CA GLY A 124 -2.33 -4.55 -1.77
C GLY A 124 -1.64 -5.90 -1.98
N SER A 125 -0.35 -5.86 -2.35
CA SER A 125 0.48 -7.06 -2.50
C SER A 125 1.24 -7.47 -1.24
N LEU A 126 1.21 -6.66 -0.17
CA LEU A 126 1.95 -6.85 1.08
C LEU A 126 1.05 -7.00 2.31
N TRP A 127 -0.16 -7.53 2.16
CA TRP A 127 -1.08 -7.75 3.27
C TRP A 127 -0.46 -8.58 4.42
N GLN A 128 0.56 -9.41 4.14
CA GLN A 128 1.31 -10.20 5.13
C GLN A 128 2.07 -9.33 6.14
N MET A 129 2.32 -8.05 5.84
CA MET A 129 2.86 -7.09 6.80
C MET A 129 1.90 -6.85 7.97
N ARG A 130 0.61 -7.14 7.81
CA ARG A 130 -0.44 -6.91 8.81
C ARG A 130 -1.22 -8.17 9.18
N ARG A 131 -1.34 -9.18 8.31
CA ARG A 131 -2.18 -10.37 8.55
C ARG A 131 -1.42 -11.67 8.32
N TYR A 132 -1.87 -12.72 9.01
CA TYR A 132 -1.46 -14.11 8.76
C TYR A 132 -2.72 -14.89 8.40
N GLY A 133 -2.65 -15.78 7.40
CA GLY A 133 -3.82 -16.49 6.89
C GLY A 133 -4.32 -15.94 5.55
N GLN A 134 -5.52 -16.34 5.10
CA GLN A 134 -6.06 -16.00 3.78
C GLN A 134 -6.14 -14.47 3.59
N GLY A 135 -5.21 -13.91 2.82
CA GLY A 135 -5.13 -12.48 2.48
C GLY A 135 -5.62 -12.15 1.07
N GLU A 136 -6.48 -13.01 0.53
CA GLU A 136 -7.04 -12.89 -0.83
C GLU A 136 -8.56 -13.10 -0.84
N THR A 137 -9.23 -13.02 0.32
CA THR A 137 -10.70 -12.98 0.33
C THR A 137 -11.15 -11.55 0.08
N THR A 138 -12.02 -11.32 -0.91
CA THR A 138 -12.67 -10.03 -1.14
C THR A 138 -13.69 -9.68 -0.07
N ASP A 139 -14.09 -10.67 0.74
CA ASP A 139 -15.03 -10.47 1.85
C ASP A 139 -14.41 -9.60 2.93
N ILE A 140 -14.96 -8.40 3.09
CA ILE A 140 -14.67 -7.55 4.23
C ILE A 140 -15.23 -8.22 5.48
N ARG A 141 -14.33 -8.69 6.34
CA ARG A 141 -14.69 -9.30 7.63
C ARG A 141 -14.10 -8.46 8.75
N ASP A 142 -14.97 -8.00 9.65
CA ASP A 142 -14.52 -7.29 10.84
C ASP A 142 -13.87 -8.28 11.80
N PHE A 143 -12.56 -8.16 11.94
CA PHE A 143 -11.80 -8.86 12.95
C PHE A 143 -11.57 -7.92 14.14
N PRO A 144 -11.64 -8.41 15.40
CA PRO A 144 -11.35 -7.61 16.58
C PRO A 144 -9.83 -7.41 16.77
N ILE A 145 -9.17 -6.87 15.74
CA ILE A 145 -7.74 -6.55 15.70
C ILE A 145 -7.60 -5.03 15.60
N GLU A 146 -6.64 -4.47 16.34
CA GLU A 146 -6.46 -3.02 16.52
C GLU A 146 -6.34 -2.19 15.24
N ASP A 147 -5.91 -2.79 14.12
CA ASP A 147 -5.73 -2.12 12.84
C ASP A 147 -6.76 -2.56 11.78
N ASN A 148 -7.91 -3.13 12.18
CA ASN A 148 -8.96 -3.57 11.26
C ASN A 148 -9.34 -2.46 10.27
N ASN A 149 -9.61 -1.25 10.76
CA ASN A 149 -9.95 -0.11 9.92
C ASN A 149 -8.77 0.31 9.04
N GLU A 150 -7.52 0.25 9.50
CA GLU A 150 -6.38 0.56 8.63
C GLU A 150 -6.27 -0.45 7.47
N TYR A 151 -6.48 -1.73 7.77
CA TYR A 151 -6.37 -2.82 6.81
C TYR A 151 -7.42 -2.75 5.69
N TYR A 152 -8.62 -2.25 5.97
CA TYR A 152 -9.73 -2.15 5.00
C TYR A 152 -9.99 -0.74 4.47
N GLU A 153 -9.60 0.33 5.18
CA GLU A 153 -9.93 1.71 4.81
C GLU A 153 -8.73 2.52 4.27
N CYS A 154 -7.51 1.96 4.30
CA CYS A 154 -6.28 2.59 3.80
C CYS A 154 -6.03 4.01 4.38
N ASN A 155 -6.28 4.21 5.68
CA ASN A 155 -6.25 5.55 6.28
C ASN A 155 -4.84 6.19 6.25
N LEU A 156 -3.79 5.42 6.54
CA LEU A 156 -2.40 5.92 6.45
C LEU A 156 -2.03 6.24 5.00
N ALA A 157 -2.36 5.37 4.05
CA ALA A 157 -2.09 5.63 2.63
C ALA A 157 -2.74 6.96 2.18
N LYS A 158 -4.03 7.16 2.49
CA LYS A 158 -4.75 8.41 2.19
C LYS A 158 -4.08 9.63 2.84
N LYS A 159 -3.65 9.52 4.09
CA LYS A 159 -2.93 10.59 4.81
C LYS A 159 -1.68 11.01 4.03
N TYR A 160 -0.88 10.06 3.58
CA TYR A 160 0.37 10.35 2.88
C TYR A 160 0.16 10.79 1.42
N TYR A 161 -0.84 10.26 0.70
CA TYR A 161 -1.22 10.81 -0.61
C TYR A 161 -1.69 12.27 -0.49
N LYS A 162 -2.39 12.64 0.59
CA LYS A 162 -2.75 14.04 0.86
C LYS A 162 -1.52 14.92 1.10
N GLN A 163 -0.49 14.40 1.78
CA GLN A 163 0.76 15.14 1.94
C GLN A 163 1.52 15.25 0.60
N ALA A 164 1.52 14.21 -0.21
CA ALA A 164 2.08 14.24 -1.56
C ALA A 164 1.40 15.33 -2.41
N TYR A 165 0.06 15.34 -2.45
CA TYR A 165 -0.76 16.34 -3.13
C TYR A 165 -0.40 17.78 -2.72
N LYS A 166 -0.26 18.03 -1.41
CA LYS A 166 0.08 19.37 -0.90
C LYS A 166 1.45 19.87 -1.33
N ASN A 167 2.43 18.96 -1.47
CA ASN A 167 3.80 19.29 -1.85
C ASN A 167 4.05 19.18 -3.37
N ALA A 168 3.08 18.63 -4.11
CA ALA A 168 3.18 18.42 -5.54
C ALA A 168 3.23 19.77 -6.29
N LYS A 169 4.11 19.85 -7.30
CA LYS A 169 4.33 21.07 -8.07
C LYS A 169 3.46 21.14 -9.32
N THR A 170 3.23 20.00 -9.97
CA THR A 170 2.54 19.94 -11.27
C THR A 170 1.09 19.52 -11.12
N ALA A 171 0.25 20.02 -12.02
CA ALA A 171 -1.18 19.68 -12.05
C ALA A 171 -1.40 18.17 -12.25
N LYS A 172 -0.63 17.53 -13.14
CA LYS A 172 -0.68 16.08 -13.38
C LYS A 172 -0.36 15.28 -12.12
N PHE A 173 0.72 15.60 -11.41
CA PHE A 173 1.05 14.84 -10.19
C PHE A 173 0.04 15.06 -9.07
N LYS A 174 -0.57 16.26 -8.98
CA LYS A 174 -1.70 16.53 -8.08
C LYS A 174 -2.92 15.68 -8.43
N ALA A 175 -3.30 15.60 -9.71
CA ALA A 175 -4.41 14.76 -10.19
C ALA A 175 -4.19 13.28 -9.84
N LEU A 176 -2.96 12.78 -10.01
CA LEU A 176 -2.60 11.43 -9.60
C LEU A 176 -2.75 11.22 -8.09
N CYS A 177 -2.20 12.12 -7.26
CA CYS A 177 -2.36 12.03 -5.80
C CYS A 177 -3.85 12.07 -5.38
N LEU A 178 -4.66 12.90 -6.05
CA LEU A 178 -6.10 13.00 -5.81
C LEU A 178 -6.84 11.71 -6.15
N THR A 179 -6.48 11.09 -7.28
CA THR A 179 -6.99 9.78 -7.69
C THR A 179 -6.66 8.70 -6.65
N MET A 180 -5.43 8.70 -6.13
CA MET A 180 -5.03 7.74 -5.10
C MET A 180 -5.77 7.96 -3.76
N MET A 181 -6.06 9.23 -3.41
CA MET A 181 -6.95 9.54 -2.27
C MET A 181 -8.37 9.05 -2.52
N ALA A 182 -8.90 9.20 -3.74
CA ALA A 182 -10.22 8.71 -4.13
C ALA A 182 -10.33 7.19 -4.00
N ARG A 183 -9.31 6.44 -4.44
CA ARG A 183 -9.26 4.97 -4.23
C ARG A 183 -9.32 4.57 -2.77
N CYS A 184 -8.54 5.23 -1.90
CA CYS A 184 -8.60 4.96 -0.46
C CYS A 184 -9.97 5.31 0.14
N GLU A 185 -10.61 6.38 -0.33
CA GLU A 185 -11.95 6.75 0.11
C GLU A 185 -13.00 5.75 -0.37
N ALA A 186 -12.90 5.23 -1.60
CA ALA A 186 -13.78 4.17 -2.10
C ALA A 186 -13.68 2.91 -1.23
N ASN A 187 -12.47 2.50 -0.87
CA ASN A 187 -12.23 1.36 0.04
C ASN A 187 -12.88 1.58 1.41
N LYS A 188 -12.71 2.78 2.00
CA LYS A 188 -13.34 3.14 3.27
C LYS A 188 -14.87 3.12 3.17
N LEU A 189 -15.45 3.61 2.08
CA LEU A 189 -16.89 3.60 1.86
C LEU A 189 -17.42 2.17 1.66
N ALA A 190 -16.68 1.31 0.96
CA ALA A 190 -17.03 -0.10 0.81
C ALA A 190 -17.02 -0.85 2.15
N HIS A 191 -16.01 -0.61 3.00
CA HIS A 191 -15.99 -1.17 4.36
C HIS A 191 -17.15 -0.66 5.22
N LYS A 192 -17.46 0.65 5.15
CA LYS A 192 -18.56 1.25 5.91
C LYS A 192 -19.95 0.79 5.43
N TYR A 193 -20.10 0.55 4.14
CA TYR A 193 -21.36 0.18 3.51
C TYR A 193 -21.16 -1.10 2.70
N PRO A 194 -20.90 -2.26 3.31
CA PRO A 194 -20.65 -3.49 2.56
C PRO A 194 -21.83 -3.84 1.67
N ASP A 195 -21.55 -4.43 0.50
CA ASP A 195 -22.60 -4.95 -0.38
C ASP A 195 -23.18 -6.23 0.22
N ASP A 196 -24.39 -6.12 0.78
CA ASP A 196 -25.08 -7.24 1.42
C ASP A 196 -25.73 -8.08 0.33
N TYR A 197 -25.23 -9.29 0.11
CA TYR A 197 -25.80 -10.24 -0.86
C TYR A 197 -27.30 -10.49 -0.65
N ASN A 198 -27.77 -10.45 0.60
CA ASN A 198 -29.18 -10.67 0.93
C ASN A 198 -30.03 -9.39 0.75
N LYS A 199 -29.40 -8.22 0.67
CA LYS A 199 -30.03 -6.91 0.49
C LYS A 199 -29.19 -6.03 -0.45
N PRO A 200 -29.01 -6.44 -1.71
CA PRO A 200 -28.08 -5.77 -2.61
C PRO A 200 -28.56 -4.35 -2.86
N LYS A 201 -27.63 -3.39 -2.82
CA LYS A 201 -27.96 -2.01 -3.20
C LYS A 201 -27.98 -1.92 -4.72
N LYS A 202 -29.10 -1.52 -5.29
CA LYS A 202 -29.17 -1.22 -6.74
C LYS A 202 -28.10 -0.20 -7.10
N ASN A 203 -27.27 -0.51 -8.09
CA ASN A 203 -26.15 0.32 -8.55
C ASN A 203 -25.16 0.67 -7.41
N TYR A 204 -24.73 -0.35 -6.65
CA TYR A 204 -23.82 -0.19 -5.50
C TYR A 204 -22.57 0.63 -5.82
N GLU A 205 -21.92 0.37 -6.95
CA GLU A 205 -20.74 1.13 -7.39
C GLU A 205 -21.05 2.63 -7.55
N THR A 206 -22.15 2.98 -8.23
CA THR A 206 -22.61 4.37 -8.38
C THR A 206 -22.95 5.00 -7.04
N PHE A 207 -23.54 4.24 -6.11
CA PHE A 207 -23.83 4.71 -4.75
C PHE A 207 -22.55 5.10 -3.99
N LEU A 208 -21.50 4.26 -4.04
CA LEU A 208 -20.21 4.58 -3.42
C LEU A 208 -19.55 5.75 -4.13
N TRP A 209 -19.57 5.76 -5.47
CA TRP A 209 -18.99 6.81 -6.30
C TRP A 209 -19.54 8.19 -5.93
N ASN A 210 -20.87 8.31 -5.83
CA ASN A 210 -21.55 9.56 -5.48
C ASN A 210 -21.25 10.06 -4.06
N LYS A 211 -20.74 9.20 -3.17
CA LYS A 211 -20.30 9.56 -1.82
C LYS A 211 -18.81 9.91 -1.76
N ASN A 212 -18.03 9.57 -2.78
CA ASN A 212 -16.61 9.84 -2.81
C ASN A 212 -16.33 11.29 -3.24
N ARG A 213 -16.07 12.15 -2.25
CA ARG A 213 -15.77 13.57 -2.53
C ARG A 213 -14.55 13.77 -3.43
N TYR A 214 -13.57 12.86 -3.40
CA TYR A 214 -12.33 13.04 -4.15
C TYR A 214 -12.50 12.75 -5.63
N TYR A 215 -13.44 11.87 -6.00
CA TYR A 215 -13.83 11.73 -7.40
C TYR A 215 -14.54 12.97 -7.91
N LYS A 216 -15.40 13.60 -7.09
CA LYS A 216 -16.01 14.90 -7.44
C LYS A 216 -14.97 15.99 -7.58
N ASP A 217 -14.00 16.06 -6.66
CA ASP A 217 -12.89 17.02 -6.77
C ASP A 217 -12.06 16.76 -8.03
N LEU A 218 -11.87 15.48 -8.42
CA LEU A 218 -11.14 15.12 -9.64
C LEU A 218 -11.91 15.55 -10.89
N GLU A 219 -13.21 15.27 -10.96
CA GLU A 219 -14.10 15.67 -12.05
C GLU A 219 -14.11 17.20 -12.23
N LEU A 220 -14.25 17.94 -11.12
CA LEU A 220 -14.32 19.41 -11.15
C LEU A 220 -13.00 20.09 -11.52
N ASN A 221 -11.86 19.57 -11.07
CA ASN A 221 -10.57 20.24 -11.24
C ASN A 221 -9.72 19.67 -12.39
N TYR A 222 -10.08 18.49 -12.90
CA TYR A 222 -9.31 17.74 -13.90
C TYR A 222 -10.23 17.04 -14.91
N GLU A 223 -11.28 17.73 -15.38
CA GLU A 223 -12.32 17.18 -16.27
C GLU A 223 -11.75 16.38 -17.46
N TYR A 224 -10.76 16.94 -18.17
CA TYR A 224 -10.14 16.27 -19.34
C TYR A 224 -9.38 14.98 -18.98
N ASP A 225 -8.87 14.89 -17.75
CA ASP A 225 -8.08 13.76 -17.26
C ASP A 225 -8.94 12.77 -16.46
N TYR A 226 -10.17 13.15 -16.11
CA TYR A 226 -11.03 12.43 -15.17
C TYR A 226 -11.24 10.98 -15.59
N ASP A 227 -11.70 10.72 -16.82
CA ASP A 227 -11.97 9.35 -17.26
C ASP A 227 -10.72 8.47 -17.24
N ARG A 228 -9.57 9.04 -17.64
CA ARG A 228 -8.28 8.36 -17.72
C ARG A 228 -7.73 7.98 -16.34
N LEU A 229 -8.07 8.74 -15.31
CA LEU A 229 -7.60 8.56 -13.95
C LEU A 229 -8.60 7.81 -13.06
N ALA A 230 -9.89 8.07 -13.24
CA ALA A 230 -10.96 7.56 -12.40
C ALA A 230 -11.31 6.10 -12.78
N PHE A 231 -11.34 5.80 -14.07
CA PHE A 231 -11.65 4.46 -14.60
C PHE A 231 -10.42 3.75 -15.19
N GLY A 232 -9.41 4.52 -15.62
CA GLY A 232 -8.14 3.99 -16.14
C GLY A 232 -7.01 4.01 -15.12
N CYS A 233 -6.05 3.10 -15.30
CA CYS A 233 -4.75 3.15 -14.62
C CYS A 233 -3.60 3.45 -15.60
N ASN A 234 -3.86 3.42 -16.91
CA ASN A 234 -2.83 3.45 -17.96
C ASN A 234 -2.07 4.78 -18.03
N ALA A 235 -2.66 5.85 -17.50
CA ALA A 235 -2.07 7.18 -17.46
C ALA A 235 -1.14 7.40 -16.25
N PHE A 236 -1.11 6.48 -15.28
CA PHE A 236 -0.46 6.74 -13.99
C PHE A 236 1.06 6.96 -14.09
N GLU A 237 1.74 6.22 -14.98
CA GLU A 237 3.17 6.40 -15.24
C GLU A 237 3.47 7.83 -15.75
N ASP A 238 2.69 8.31 -16.73
CA ASP A 238 2.89 9.64 -17.31
C ASP A 238 2.68 10.75 -16.29
N TYR A 239 1.70 10.59 -15.39
CA TYR A 239 1.37 11.60 -14.38
C TYR A 239 2.40 11.58 -13.25
N PHE A 240 2.97 10.41 -12.96
CA PHE A 240 4.10 10.26 -12.05
C PHE A 240 5.38 10.88 -12.63
N LYS A 241 5.70 10.63 -13.91
CA LYS A 241 6.85 11.23 -14.60
C LYS A 241 6.75 12.75 -14.70
N ALA A 242 5.55 13.28 -14.92
CA ALA A 242 5.27 14.72 -14.99
C ALA A 242 5.41 15.47 -13.65
N ARG A 243 5.91 14.83 -12.58
CA ARG A 243 6.20 15.48 -11.30
C ARG A 243 7.31 16.53 -11.40
N ARG A 244 8.26 16.34 -12.32
CA ARG A 244 9.40 17.24 -12.54
C ARG A 244 9.24 18.03 -13.83
#